data_AF-A0A7K4H733-F1
#
_entry.id   AF-A0A7K4H733-F1
#
_cell.length_a   1.000
_cell.length_b   1.000
_cell.length_c   1.000
_cell.angle_alpha   90.00
_cell.angle_beta   90.00
_cell.angle_gamma   90.00
#
_symmetry.space_group_name_H-M   'P 1'
#
loop_
_entity.id
_entity.type
_entity.pdbx_description
1 polymer ?
#
loop_
_entity_poly.entity_id
_entity_poly.type
_entity_poly.pdbx_seq_one_letter_code
_entity_poly.pdbx_strand_id
1 'polypeptide(L)'
;MQKELWKYFNGEVGENVKSDYDALELFWPYVKDDKQGEMLYNVRGDFQNGILYMTCQYDGKTAYGRIDSPIESPKMVDRAFGMDKDDAVFCGWLSDMILSTQFEGCTEEQILESWQNDF
;
A
#
# COMPACT_ATOMS: atom_id res chain seq x y z
N MET A 1 -13.97 5.15 14.58
CA MET A 1 -12.99 4.12 15.00
C MET A 1 -11.88 4.04 13.94
N GLN A 2 -11.25 5.18 13.60
CA GLN A 2 -10.25 5.29 12.53
C GLN A 2 -8.85 5.66 13.06
N LYS A 3 -8.74 6.36 14.20
CA LYS A 3 -7.48 6.87 14.80
C LYS A 3 -6.43 5.81 15.21
N GLU A 4 -6.72 4.51 15.10
CA GLU A 4 -5.78 3.45 15.52
C GLU A 4 -5.53 2.36 14.47
N LEU A 5 -6.16 2.46 13.29
CA LEU A 5 -5.95 1.48 12.21
C LEU A 5 -4.47 1.37 11.83
N TRP A 6 -3.73 2.49 11.87
CA TRP A 6 -2.31 2.54 11.58
C TRP A 6 -1.41 1.68 12.47
N LYS A 7 -1.82 1.40 13.71
CA LYS A 7 -1.06 0.51 14.62
C LYS A 7 -1.08 -0.95 14.17
N TYR A 8 -2.02 -1.29 13.29
CA TYR A 8 -2.17 -2.62 12.70
C TYR A 8 -1.57 -2.69 11.29
N PHE A 9 -1.01 -1.59 10.78
CA PHE A 9 -0.39 -1.53 9.46
C PHE A 9 1.02 -2.11 9.59
N ASN A 10 1.15 -3.43 9.46
CA ASN A 10 2.46 -4.08 9.35
C ASN A 10 2.96 -3.88 7.91
N GLY A 11 3.37 -2.65 7.61
CA GLY A 11 3.80 -2.23 6.29
C GLY A 11 5.31 -2.19 6.17
N GLU A 12 5.82 -2.52 4.99
CA GLU A 12 7.23 -2.37 4.64
C GLU A 12 7.37 -1.61 3.32
N VAL A 13 8.40 -0.79 3.19
CA VAL A 13 8.71 -0.02 1.98
C VAL A 13 10.18 -0.18 1.61
N GLY A 14 10.48 -0.13 0.31
CA GLY A 14 11.84 -0.17 -0.22
C GLY A 14 12.14 -1.37 -1.12
N GLU A 15 13.40 -1.46 -1.56
CA GLU A 15 13.86 -2.46 -2.54
C GLU A 15 13.72 -3.91 -2.06
N ASN A 16 13.70 -4.15 -0.74
CA ASN A 16 13.44 -5.48 -0.17
C ASN A 16 12.03 -5.99 -0.51
N VAL A 17 11.06 -5.11 -0.78
CA VAL A 17 9.70 -5.48 -1.17
C VAL A 17 9.63 -5.84 -2.66
N LYS A 18 10.56 -5.34 -3.47
CA LYS A 18 10.56 -5.55 -4.92
C LYS A 18 10.64 -7.03 -5.30
N SER A 19 11.48 -7.81 -4.61
CA SER A 19 11.61 -9.25 -4.90
C SER A 19 10.31 -10.00 -4.67
N ASP A 20 9.59 -9.66 -3.59
CA ASP A 20 8.31 -10.27 -3.26
C ASP A 20 7.25 -9.87 -4.29
N TYR A 21 7.23 -8.60 -4.69
CA TYR A 21 6.33 -8.09 -5.72
C TYR A 21 6.52 -8.78 -7.07
N ASP A 22 7.76 -8.96 -7.50
CA ASP A 22 8.09 -9.58 -8.79
C ASP A 22 7.84 -11.10 -8.78
N ALA A 23 7.89 -11.74 -7.61
CA ALA A 23 7.64 -13.17 -7.45
C ALA A 23 6.14 -13.54 -7.43
N LEU A 24 5.24 -12.56 -7.43
CA LEU A 24 3.79 -12.81 -7.45
C LEU A 24 3.33 -13.40 -8.78
N GLU A 25 3.13 -14.72 -8.80
CA GLU A 25 2.57 -15.43 -9.96
C GLU A 25 1.05 -15.22 -10.11
N LEU A 26 0.34 -15.13 -8.98
CA LEU A 26 -1.10 -14.92 -8.92
C LEU A 26 -1.39 -13.72 -8.02
N PHE A 27 -2.01 -12.70 -8.59
CA PHE A 27 -2.39 -11.50 -7.86
C PHE A 27 -3.68 -10.93 -8.39
N TRP A 28 -4.36 -10.16 -7.54
CA TRP A 28 -5.51 -9.37 -7.95
C TRP A 28 -5.10 -7.91 -8.22
N PRO A 29 -5.31 -7.37 -9.42
CA PRO A 29 -5.05 -5.95 -9.68
C PRO A 29 -6.18 -5.10 -9.11
N TYR A 30 -5.91 -4.36 -8.04
CA TYR A 30 -6.88 -3.46 -7.41
C TYR A 30 -6.90 -2.08 -8.05
N VAL A 31 -5.71 -1.55 -8.30
CA VAL A 31 -5.49 -0.26 -8.94
C VAL A 31 -4.45 -0.49 -10.02
N LYS A 32 -4.73 -0.01 -11.22
CA LYS A 32 -3.81 -0.14 -12.34
C LYS A 32 -3.69 1.19 -13.05
N ASP A 33 -2.46 1.62 -13.23
CA ASP A 33 -2.08 2.84 -13.95
C ASP A 33 -2.84 4.10 -13.47
N ASP A 34 -3.13 4.19 -12.16
CA ASP A 34 -3.79 5.34 -11.59
C ASP A 34 -2.80 6.51 -11.46
N LYS A 35 -3.18 7.67 -11.98
CA LYS A 35 -2.33 8.85 -12.00
C LYS A 35 -2.83 9.87 -10.99
N GLN A 36 -1.98 10.18 -10.01
CA GLN A 36 -2.21 11.28 -9.07
C GLN A 36 -1.08 12.30 -9.22
N GLY A 37 -1.38 13.43 -9.84
CA GLY A 37 -0.36 14.37 -10.28
C GLY A 37 0.58 13.75 -11.31
N GLU A 38 1.88 13.75 -11.01
CA GLU A 38 2.93 13.15 -11.86
C GLU A 38 3.23 11.69 -11.51
N MET A 39 2.57 11.15 -10.49
CA MET A 39 2.89 9.85 -9.92
C MET A 39 1.93 8.79 -10.47
N LEU A 40 2.49 7.62 -10.82
CA LEU A 40 1.75 6.48 -11.33
C LEU A 40 1.73 5.36 -10.29
N TYR A 41 0.53 4.97 -9.87
CA TYR A 41 0.32 3.94 -8.85
C TYR A 41 -0.27 2.66 -9.43
N ASN A 42 0.22 1.55 -8.90
CA ASN A 42 -0.41 0.24 -9.08
C ASN A 42 -0.53 -0.45 -7.73
N VAL A 43 -1.67 -1.12 -7.50
CA VAL A 43 -1.91 -1.93 -6.31
C VAL A 43 -2.28 -3.34 -6.73
N ARG A 44 -1.56 -4.32 -6.18
CA ARG A 44 -1.79 -5.75 -6.36
C ARG A 44 -2.06 -6.38 -5.01
N GLY A 45 -3.05 -7.27 -4.92
CA GLY A 45 -3.27 -8.06 -3.71
C GLY A 45 -2.86 -9.52 -3.90
N ASP A 46 -2.07 -10.02 -2.96
CA ASP A 46 -1.90 -11.43 -2.68
C ASP A 46 -3.00 -11.85 -1.70
N PHE A 47 -4.08 -12.40 -2.25
CA PHE A 47 -5.22 -12.84 -1.46
C PHE A 47 -4.94 -14.11 -0.64
N GLN A 48 -3.92 -14.90 -0.99
CA GLN A 48 -3.61 -16.14 -0.29
C GLN A 48 -2.97 -15.83 1.06
N ASN A 49 -2.11 -14.82 1.07
CA ASN A 49 -1.38 -14.39 2.26
C ASN A 49 -1.99 -13.13 2.90
N GLY A 50 -2.99 -12.51 2.27
CA GLY A 50 -3.63 -11.30 2.78
C GLY A 50 -2.74 -10.06 2.69
N ILE A 51 -1.90 -9.96 1.66
CA ILE A 51 -0.92 -8.87 1.52
C ILE A 51 -1.33 -7.96 0.37
N LEU A 52 -1.27 -6.65 0.57
CA LEU A 52 -1.37 -5.66 -0.50
C LEU A 52 0.02 -5.15 -0.84
N TYR A 53 0.33 -5.11 -2.12
CA TYR A 53 1.55 -4.51 -2.64
C TYR A 53 1.22 -3.30 -3.48
N MET A 54 2.00 -2.24 -3.32
CA MET A 54 1.90 -1.01 -4.09
C MET A 54 3.22 -0.69 -4.77
N THR A 55 3.14 -0.21 -6.00
CA THR A 55 4.25 0.45 -6.67
C THR A 55 3.88 1.88 -6.99
N CYS A 56 4.80 2.80 -6.74
CA CYS A 56 4.69 4.19 -7.17
C CYS A 56 5.84 4.51 -8.12
N GLN A 57 5.54 5.08 -9.28
CA GLN A 57 6.55 5.58 -10.20
C GLN A 57 6.53 7.11 -10.22
N TYR A 58 7.70 7.71 -10.04
CA TYR A 58 7.90 9.16 -10.09
C TYR A 58 9.32 9.45 -10.59
N ASP A 59 9.44 10.40 -11.53
CA ASP A 59 10.71 10.82 -12.14
C ASP A 59 11.63 9.65 -12.59
N GLY A 60 11.04 8.64 -13.24
CA GLY A 60 11.74 7.46 -13.74
C GLY A 60 12.22 6.47 -12.68
N LYS A 61 11.96 6.75 -11.39
CA LYS A 61 12.21 5.82 -10.28
C LYS A 61 10.93 5.08 -9.92
N THR A 62 11.06 3.83 -9.49
CA THR A 62 9.95 3.03 -8.97
C THR A 62 10.23 2.72 -7.51
N ALA A 63 9.28 3.02 -6.63
CA ALA A 63 9.30 2.62 -5.24
C ALA A 63 8.25 1.54 -4.99
N TYR A 64 8.51 0.71 -4.00
CA TYR A 64 7.70 -0.46 -3.65
C TYR A 64 7.29 -0.36 -2.18
N GLY A 65 6.07 -0.80 -1.91
CA GLY A 65 5.59 -1.00 -0.55
C GLY A 65 4.69 -2.22 -0.47
N ARG A 66 4.62 -2.82 0.70
CA ARG A 66 3.66 -3.87 1.04
C ARG A 66 3.01 -3.54 2.37
N ILE A 67 1.81 -4.06 2.57
CA ILE A 67 1.12 -4.01 3.85
C ILE A 67 0.33 -5.29 4.06
N ASP A 68 0.49 -5.89 5.23
CA ASP A 68 -0.33 -7.01 5.66
C ASP A 68 -1.75 -6.49 5.91
N SER A 69 -2.73 -6.95 5.14
CA SER A 69 -4.14 -6.65 5.39
C SER A 69 -4.61 -7.51 6.57
N PRO A 70 -5.05 -6.92 7.69
CA PRO A 70 -5.46 -7.66 8.90
C PRO A 70 -6.80 -8.37 8.74
N ILE A 71 -7.33 -8.48 7.51
CA ILE A 71 -8.64 -9.04 7.24
C ILE A 71 -8.51 -10.58 7.20
N GLU A 72 -8.78 -11.24 8.33
CA GLU A 72 -8.65 -12.68 8.62
C GLU A 72 -9.38 -13.68 7.68
N SER A 73 -10.18 -13.22 6.71
CA SER A 73 -10.95 -14.11 5.83
C SER A 73 -11.05 -13.51 4.43
N PRO A 74 -10.94 -14.32 3.35
CA PRO A 74 -10.62 -13.85 2.00
C PRO A 74 -11.78 -13.06 1.40
N LYS A 75 -11.89 -11.77 1.75
CA LYS A 75 -12.85 -10.84 1.14
C LYS A 75 -12.29 -10.17 -0.10
N MET A 76 -10.99 -10.33 -0.37
CA MET A 76 -10.37 -9.87 -1.60
C MET A 76 -10.95 -10.60 -2.83
N VAL A 77 -11.26 -11.90 -2.71
CA VAL A 77 -11.78 -12.76 -3.79
C VAL A 77 -13.29 -12.58 -4.02
N ASP A 78 -14.08 -12.41 -2.96
CA ASP A 78 -15.54 -12.20 -3.08
C ASP A 78 -15.92 -10.79 -3.58
N ARG A 79 -14.97 -9.86 -3.70
CA ARG A 79 -15.17 -8.47 -4.11
C ARG A 79 -14.60 -8.17 -5.49
N ALA A 80 -14.95 -9.01 -6.45
CA ALA A 80 -14.56 -8.88 -7.85
C ALA A 80 -14.97 -7.56 -8.56
N PHE A 81 -15.49 -6.55 -7.85
CA PHE A 81 -15.92 -5.25 -8.40
C PHE A 81 -15.49 -4.02 -7.59
N GLY A 82 -14.72 -4.15 -6.50
CA GLY A 82 -14.23 -2.98 -5.77
C GLY A 82 -13.40 -3.30 -4.53
N MET A 83 -12.35 -2.51 -4.29
CA MET A 83 -11.53 -2.55 -3.07
C MET A 83 -12.41 -2.33 -1.82
N ASP A 84 -12.16 -3.05 -0.72
CA ASP A 84 -12.83 -2.74 0.54
C ASP A 84 -12.46 -1.34 1.02
N LYS A 85 -13.36 -0.70 1.77
CA LYS A 85 -13.09 0.62 2.34
C LYS A 85 -11.87 0.62 3.26
N ASP A 86 -11.61 -0.47 3.98
CA ASP A 86 -10.49 -0.54 4.89
C ASP A 86 -9.22 -0.79 4.08
N ASP A 87 -9.25 -1.69 3.08
CA ASP A 87 -8.19 -1.88 2.05
C ASP A 87 -7.82 -0.56 1.34
N ALA A 88 -8.79 0.30 1.05
CA ALA A 88 -8.54 1.63 0.48
C ALA A 88 -7.81 2.56 1.44
N VAL A 89 -8.09 2.49 2.74
CA VAL A 89 -7.35 3.24 3.76
C VAL A 89 -5.93 2.69 3.90
N PHE A 90 -5.74 1.37 3.89
CA PHE A 90 -4.41 0.74 3.90
C PHE A 90 -3.59 1.17 2.67
N CYS A 91 -4.21 1.26 1.49
CA CYS A 91 -3.55 1.76 0.28
C CYS A 91 -3.19 3.25 0.38
N GLY A 92 -4.08 4.09 0.91
CA GLY A 92 -3.78 5.51 1.15
C GLY A 92 -2.57 5.68 2.06
N TRP A 93 -2.50 4.93 3.16
CA TRP A 93 -1.35 4.94 4.04
C TRP A 93 -0.07 4.45 3.35
N LEU A 94 -0.15 3.36 2.57
CA LEU A 94 1.01 2.81 1.89
C LEU A 94 1.54 3.78 0.83
N SER A 95 0.65 4.52 0.16
CA SER A 95 1.02 5.60 -0.74
C SER A 95 1.81 6.69 -0.01
N ASP A 96 1.27 7.21 1.09
CA ASP A 96 1.93 8.27 1.86
C ASP A 96 3.29 7.82 2.42
N MET A 97 3.38 6.56 2.85
CA MET A 97 4.63 5.94 3.29
C MET A 97 5.66 5.87 2.17
N ILE A 98 5.26 5.41 0.99
CA ILE A 98 6.16 5.34 -0.18
C ILE A 98 6.61 6.75 -0.58
N LEU A 99 5.69 7.70 -0.70
CA LEU A 99 6.01 9.09 -1.06
C LEU A 99 6.99 9.72 -0.10
N SER A 100 6.61 9.74 1.17
CA SER A 100 7.32 10.48 2.18
C SER A 100 8.68 9.83 2.47
N THR A 101 8.77 8.50 2.59
CA THR A 101 10.06 7.85 2.92
C THR A 101 10.99 7.69 1.73
N GLN A 102 10.48 7.37 0.53
CA GLN A 102 11.33 7.00 -0.61
C GLN A 102 11.60 8.15 -1.57
N PHE A 103 10.72 9.16 -1.62
CA PHE A 103 10.88 10.30 -2.52
C PHE A 103 11.19 11.61 -1.78
N GLU A 104 10.59 11.84 -0.61
CA GLU A 104 10.75 13.11 0.13
C GLU A 104 11.81 13.06 1.25
N GLY A 105 12.25 11.85 1.64
CA GLY A 105 13.28 11.64 2.64
C GLY A 105 12.82 11.78 4.10
N CYS A 106 11.52 11.68 4.34
CA CYS A 106 10.94 11.61 5.68
C CYS A 106 11.23 10.27 6.36
N THR A 107 11.26 10.26 7.69
CA THR A 107 11.28 9.01 8.46
C THR A 107 9.87 8.46 8.60
N GLU A 108 9.76 7.15 8.83
CA GLU A 108 8.49 6.49 9.15
C GLU A 108 7.78 7.14 10.35
N GLU A 109 8.53 7.51 11.39
CA GLU A 109 8.01 8.19 12.58
C GLU A 109 7.31 9.52 12.23
N GLN A 110 7.89 10.33 11.34
CA GLN A 110 7.30 11.60 10.92
C GLN A 110 5.96 11.40 10.19
N ILE A 111 5.83 10.31 9.44
CA ILE A 111 4.61 9.99 8.69
C ILE A 111 3.53 9.49 9.65
N LEU A 112 3.90 8.61 10.58
CA LEU A 112 3.00 8.14 11.62
C LEU A 112 2.46 9.28 12.49
N GLU A 113 3.30 10.27 12.82
CA GLU A 113 2.88 11.48 13.53
C GLU A 113 1.89 12.33 12.71
N SER A 114 2.08 12.47 11.39
CA SER A 114 1.14 13.22 10.54
C SER A 114 -0.25 12.58 10.51
N TRP A 115 -0.31 11.25 10.36
CA TRP A 115 -1.56 10.49 10.34
C TRP A 115 -2.28 10.46 11.69
N GLN A 116 -1.56 10.62 12.81
CA GLN A 116 -2.18 10.79 14.13
C GLN A 116 -2.88 12.14 14.30
N ASN A 117 -2.42 13.17 13.60
CA ASN A 117 -2.95 14.53 13.72
C ASN A 117 -4.08 14.83 12.73
N ASP A 118 -4.14 14.13 11.60
CA ASP A 118 -5.12 14.36 10.52
C ASP A 118 -6.45 13.59 10.68
N PHE A 119 -6.54 12.64 11.62
CA PHE A 119 -7.76 11.89 11.97
C PHE A 119 -8.09 12.02 13.46
#